data_AF-A0A4Y2TR09-F1
#
_entry.id   AF-A0A4Y2TR09-F1
#
_cell.length_a   1.000
_cell.length_b   1.000
_cell.length_c   1.000
_cell.angle_alpha   90.00
_cell.angle_beta   90.00
_cell.angle_gamma   90.00
#
_symmetry.space_group_name_H-M   'P 1'
#
loop_
_entity.id
_entity.type
_entity.pdbx_description
1 polymer ?
#
loop_
_entity_poly.entity_id
_entity_poly.type
_entity_poly.pdbx_seq_one_letter_code
_entity_poly.pdbx_strand_id
1 'polypeptide(L)'
;MENSTATSEHSHDDDVLPLEIDYIPECVRIKEDEELYMSPEEKSNRLLELIKLLEGNKSSKGIVFQQDLLQRFLIHSRYDVNKAFSRVRNYLTLFKNHNYFFQSIKFDFTEHPSSKFITMLPHRCSDGSITLLYEM
;
A
#
# COMPACT_ATOMS: atom_id res chain seq x y z
N MET A 1 -30.83 41.29 26.58
CA MET A 1 -30.83 39.85 26.87
C MET A 1 -31.17 39.15 25.56
N GLU A 2 -30.15 38.46 25.06
CA GLU A 2 -30.08 37.76 23.78
C GLU A 2 -30.98 36.52 23.78
N ASN A 3 -31.45 36.13 22.60
CA ASN A 3 -30.99 34.88 21.98
C ASN A 3 -31.50 34.79 20.55
N SER A 4 -30.64 35.19 19.62
CA SER A 4 -30.72 34.84 18.21
C SER A 4 -30.47 33.33 18.06
N THR A 5 -31.40 32.66 17.40
CA THR A 5 -31.27 31.24 17.01
C THR A 5 -30.20 31.16 15.92
N ALA A 6 -28.97 30.85 16.31
CA ALA A 6 -27.93 30.46 15.38
C ALA A 6 -28.25 29.04 14.89
N THR A 7 -28.75 28.93 13.66
CA THR A 7 -28.70 27.68 12.89
C THR A 7 -27.24 27.25 12.80
N SER A 8 -26.91 26.15 13.46
CA SER A 8 -25.61 25.51 13.35
C SER A 8 -25.46 24.96 11.94
N GLU A 9 -24.82 25.71 11.06
CA GLU A 9 -24.12 25.13 9.93
C GLU A 9 -22.89 24.41 10.51
N HIS A 10 -23.09 23.16 10.96
CA HIS A 10 -21.99 22.22 11.10
C HIS A 10 -21.51 21.87 9.69
N SER A 11 -20.59 22.67 9.17
CA SER A 11 -19.72 22.23 8.08
C SER A 11 -18.85 21.09 8.63
N HIS A 12 -19.30 19.85 8.42
CA HIS A 12 -18.40 18.71 8.47
C HIS A 12 -17.42 18.86 7.29
N ASP A 13 -16.30 19.56 7.53
CA ASP A 13 -15.06 19.27 6.81
C ASP A 13 -14.65 17.87 7.26
N ASP A 14 -15.29 16.86 6.69
CA ASP A 14 -14.87 15.48 6.83
C ASP A 14 -13.48 15.38 6.19
N ASP A 15 -12.48 15.01 6.99
CA ASP A 15 -11.07 14.85 6.62
C ASP A 15 -10.90 14.18 5.25
N VAL A 16 -10.78 14.97 4.19
CA VAL A 16 -10.57 14.46 2.84
C VAL A 16 -9.15 13.90 2.79
N LEU A 17 -9.03 12.57 2.68
CA LEU A 17 -7.74 11.89 2.58
C LEU A 17 -7.32 11.78 1.10
N PRO A 18 -6.37 12.58 0.60
CA PRO A 18 -6.04 12.59 -0.81
C PRO A 18 -5.31 11.30 -1.24
N LEU A 19 -5.49 10.93 -2.50
CA LEU A 19 -4.71 9.87 -3.15
C LEU A 19 -3.45 10.45 -3.79
N GLU A 20 -2.45 10.73 -2.96
CA GLU A 20 -1.13 11.20 -3.39
C GLU A 20 -0.06 10.11 -3.32
N ILE A 21 0.93 10.20 -4.21
CA ILE A 21 2.12 9.34 -4.18
C ILE A 21 2.90 9.67 -2.90
N ASP A 22 3.33 8.62 -2.19
CA ASP A 22 4.07 8.70 -0.92
C ASP A 22 3.32 9.31 0.27
N TYR A 23 2.02 9.61 0.13
CA TYR A 23 1.15 9.98 1.24
C TYR A 23 0.47 8.74 1.85
N ILE A 24 0.73 8.51 3.14
CA ILE A 24 0.06 7.49 3.97
C ILE A 24 -0.75 8.21 5.05
N PRO A 25 -2.09 8.06 5.08
CA PRO A 25 -2.93 8.68 6.10
C PRO A 25 -2.57 8.26 7.53
N GLU A 26 -2.72 9.18 8.48
CA GLU A 26 -2.41 8.91 9.89
C GLU A 26 -3.28 7.78 10.48
N CYS A 27 -4.53 7.65 10.05
CA CYS A 27 -5.40 6.55 10.46
C CYS A 27 -4.86 5.16 10.07
N VAL A 28 -4.10 5.07 8.96
CA VAL A 28 -3.44 3.83 8.54
C VAL A 28 -2.23 3.56 9.44
N ARG A 29 -1.43 4.60 9.72
CA ARG A 29 -0.25 4.50 10.58
C ARG A 29 -0.60 4.07 12.00
N ILE A 30 -1.63 4.68 12.57
CA ILE A 30 -2.12 4.34 13.91
C ILE A 30 -2.58 2.89 13.97
N LYS A 31 -3.38 2.43 12.99
CA LYS A 31 -3.80 1.02 12.92
C LYS A 31 -2.61 0.07 12.85
N GLU A 32 -1.61 0.39 12.04
CA GLU A 32 -0.39 -0.44 11.94
C GLU A 32 0.38 -0.52 13.26
N ASP A 33 0.46 0.57 14.03
CA ASP A 33 1.16 0.61 15.31
C ASP A 33 0.38 -0.05 16.44
N GLU A 34 -0.94 0.16 16.52
CA GLU A 34 -1.84 -0.44 17.52
C GLU A 34 -1.98 -1.96 17.33
N GLU A 35 -2.01 -2.44 16.08
CA GLU A 35 -2.24 -3.86 15.80
C GLU A 35 -1.04 -4.78 16.10
N LEU A 36 0.14 -4.21 16.35
CA LEU A 36 1.39 -4.97 16.39
C LEU A 36 2.26 -4.77 17.62
N TYR A 37 2.03 -3.73 18.46
CA TYR A 37 2.77 -3.47 19.71
C TYR A 37 4.26 -3.86 19.62
N MET A 38 4.94 -3.47 18.54
CA MET A 38 6.31 -3.90 18.22
C MET A 38 7.22 -2.68 18.19
N SER A 39 8.35 -2.79 18.88
CA SER A 39 9.36 -1.72 18.93
C SER A 39 10.04 -1.51 17.58
N PRO A 40 10.60 -0.31 17.31
CA PRO A 40 11.36 -0.05 16.08
C PRO A 40 12.54 -1.02 15.89
N GLU A 41 13.19 -1.44 16.97
CA GLU A 41 14.30 -2.40 16.95
C GLU A 41 13.84 -3.78 16.50
N GLU A 42 12.71 -4.27 17.02
CA GLU A 42 12.11 -5.53 16.58
C GLU A 42 11.71 -5.48 15.11
N LYS A 43 11.07 -4.38 14.66
CA LYS A 43 10.74 -4.17 13.24
C LYS A 43 11.99 -4.25 12.35
N SER A 44 13.10 -3.64 12.78
CA SER A 44 14.39 -3.68 12.08
C SER A 44 14.98 -5.09 12.05
N ASN A 45 14.92 -5.82 13.17
CA ASN A 45 15.39 -7.20 13.25
C ASN A 45 14.61 -8.14 12.31
N ARG A 46 13.29 -7.95 12.18
CA ARG A 46 12.45 -8.70 11.23
C ARG A 46 12.81 -8.42 9.78
N LEU A 47 13.16 -7.17 9.46
CA LEU A 47 13.65 -6.80 8.13
C LEU A 47 14.99 -7.49 7.81
N LEU A 48 15.94 -7.45 8.74
CA LEU A 48 17.22 -8.14 8.58
C LEU A 48 17.06 -9.66 8.44
N GLU A 49 16.12 -10.25 9.19
CA GLU A 49 15.78 -11.68 9.08
C GLU A 49 15.25 -12.02 7.68
N LEU A 50 14.31 -11.22 7.17
CA LEU A 50 13.76 -11.40 5.83
C LEU A 50 14.84 -11.27 4.74
N ILE A 51 15.73 -10.28 4.85
CA ILE A 51 16.85 -10.09 3.93
C ILE A 51 17.74 -11.34 3.89
N LYS A 52 18.12 -11.87 5.06
CA LYS A 52 18.94 -13.09 5.15
C LYS A 52 18.28 -14.30 4.49
N LEU A 53 16.97 -14.47 4.67
CA LEU A 53 16.22 -15.55 3.99
C LEU A 53 16.25 -15.40 2.46
N LEU A 54 16.14 -14.16 1.96
CA LEU A 54 16.18 -13.87 0.53
C LEU A 54 17.59 -14.05 -0.04
N GLU A 55 18.65 -13.69 0.69
CA GLU A 55 20.04 -13.94 0.27
C GLU A 55 20.35 -15.44 0.16
N GLY A 56 19.83 -16.24 1.10
CA GLY A 56 19.96 -17.70 1.09
C GLY A 56 19.11 -18.40 0.02
N ASN A 57 18.21 -17.68 -0.67
CA ASN A 57 17.26 -18.29 -1.60
C ASN A 57 17.71 -18.17 -3.06
N LYS A 58 17.70 -19.31 -3.78
CA LYS A 58 18.11 -19.37 -5.19
C LYS A 58 17.25 -18.51 -6.12
N SER A 59 15.97 -18.30 -5.80
CA SER A 59 15.04 -17.57 -6.68
C SER A 59 15.23 -16.05 -6.64
N SER A 60 15.82 -15.53 -5.57
CA SER A 60 16.18 -14.12 -5.36
C SER A 60 17.65 -13.82 -5.63
N LYS A 61 18.42 -14.80 -6.10
CA LYS A 61 19.86 -14.63 -6.38
C LYS A 61 20.09 -13.48 -7.38
N GLY A 62 20.92 -12.53 -6.99
CA GLY A 62 21.29 -11.36 -7.82
C GLY A 62 20.26 -10.23 -7.85
N ILE A 63 19.17 -10.33 -7.07
CA ILE A 63 18.17 -9.27 -6.95
C ILE A 63 18.56 -8.36 -5.78
N VAL A 64 18.69 -7.06 -6.06
CA VAL A 64 18.82 -6.02 -5.03
C VAL A 64 17.44 -5.50 -4.70
N PHE A 65 16.96 -5.79 -3.49
CA PHE A 65 15.65 -5.31 -3.04
C PHE A 65 15.78 -3.92 -2.42
N GLN A 66 14.84 -3.04 -2.76
CA GLN A 66 14.65 -1.80 -2.02
C GLN A 66 14.07 -2.12 -0.63
N GLN A 67 14.56 -1.45 0.42
CA GLN A 67 14.17 -1.77 1.79
C GLN A 67 12.70 -1.45 2.07
N ASP A 68 12.20 -0.34 1.52
CA ASP A 68 10.80 0.08 1.60
C ASP A 68 9.84 -0.96 1.00
N LEU A 69 10.23 -1.59 -0.12
CA LEU A 69 9.47 -2.69 -0.72
C LEU A 69 9.36 -3.88 0.23
N LEU A 70 10.48 -4.31 0.84
CA LEU A 70 10.49 -5.41 1.80
C LEU A 70 9.69 -5.07 3.07
N GLN A 71 9.78 -3.82 3.52
CA GLN A 71 9.01 -3.33 4.66
C GLN A 71 7.51 -3.42 4.39
N ARG A 72 7.04 -3.10 3.19
CA ARG A 72 5.63 -3.28 2.80
C ARG A 72 5.20 -4.74 2.88
N PHE A 73 6.02 -5.68 2.44
CA PHE A 73 5.71 -7.12 2.59
C PHE A 73 5.63 -7.56 4.05
N LEU A 74 6.46 -7.00 4.93
CA LEU A 74 6.41 -7.26 6.38
C LEU A 74 5.15 -6.67 7.00
N ILE A 75 4.82 -5.42 6.71
CA ILE A 75 3.59 -4.75 7.18
C ILE A 75 2.36 -5.60 6.81
N HIS A 76 2.21 -5.97 5.54
CA HIS A 76 1.10 -6.80 5.07
C HIS A 76 1.12 -8.25 5.59
N SER A 77 2.24 -8.69 6.18
CA SER A 77 2.36 -10.00 6.81
C SER A 77 2.31 -9.91 8.34
N ARG A 78 1.99 -8.73 8.90
CA ARG A 78 2.04 -8.46 10.34
C ARG A 78 3.38 -8.86 10.94
N TYR A 79 4.47 -8.52 10.25
CA TYR A 79 5.86 -8.83 10.60
C TYR A 79 6.18 -10.33 10.78
N ASP A 80 5.31 -11.24 10.32
CA ASP A 80 5.63 -12.66 10.16
C ASP A 80 6.59 -12.84 8.97
N VAL A 81 7.85 -13.13 9.29
CA VAL A 81 8.94 -13.20 8.32
C VAL A 81 8.74 -14.33 7.32
N ASN A 82 8.18 -15.47 7.75
CA ASN A 82 7.95 -16.60 6.85
C ASN A 82 6.83 -16.32 5.85
N LYS A 83 5.75 -15.66 6.30
CA LYS A 83 4.68 -15.19 5.42
C LYS A 83 5.19 -14.12 4.46
N ALA A 84 5.95 -13.15 4.95
CA ALA A 84 6.56 -12.11 4.11
C ALA A 84 7.48 -12.72 3.05
N PHE A 85 8.36 -13.64 3.44
CA PHE A 85 9.23 -14.37 2.54
C PHE A 85 8.47 -15.14 1.45
N SER A 86 7.39 -15.84 1.83
CA SER A 86 6.52 -16.53 0.88
C SER A 86 5.88 -15.56 -0.13
N ARG A 87 5.39 -14.40 0.33
CA ARG A 87 4.82 -13.36 -0.53
C ARG A 87 5.85 -12.76 -1.49
N VAL A 88 7.06 -12.48 -1.02
CA VAL A 88 8.15 -11.99 -1.88
C VAL A 88 8.47 -13.01 -2.97
N ARG A 89 8.55 -14.31 -2.63
CA ARG A 89 8.77 -15.37 -3.63
C ARG A 89 7.65 -15.48 -4.66
N ASN A 90 6.40 -15.32 -4.24
CA ASN A 90 5.26 -15.30 -5.15
C ASN A 90 5.33 -14.09 -6.10
N TYR A 91 5.69 -12.91 -5.57
CA TYR A 91 5.94 -11.72 -6.38
C TYR A 91 7.05 -11.95 -7.42
N LEU A 92 8.18 -12.54 -7.03
CA LEU A 92 9.26 -12.88 -7.97
C LEU A 92 8.82 -13.89 -9.03
N THR A 93 7.95 -14.83 -8.66
CA THR A 93 7.42 -15.83 -9.59
C THR A 93 6.49 -15.17 -10.61
N LEU A 94 5.60 -14.29 -10.17
CA LEU A 94 4.75 -13.47 -11.04
C LEU A 94 5.60 -12.61 -11.99
N PHE A 95 6.63 -11.95 -11.46
CA PHE A 95 7.55 -11.12 -12.24
C PHE A 95 8.26 -11.91 -13.34
N LYS A 96 8.73 -13.13 -13.03
CA LYS A 96 9.43 -13.99 -14.01
C LYS A 96 8.47 -14.55 -15.07
N ASN A 97 7.32 -15.05 -14.66
CA ASN A 97 6.39 -15.74 -15.55
C ASN A 97 5.56 -14.77 -16.39
N HIS A 98 5.32 -13.56 -15.88
CA HIS A 98 4.46 -12.57 -16.50
C HIS A 98 5.14 -11.20 -16.54
N ASN A 99 6.39 -11.17 -17.03
CA ASN A 99 7.18 -9.93 -17.07
C ASN A 99 6.48 -8.80 -17.84
N TYR A 100 5.57 -9.13 -18.76
CA TYR A 100 4.84 -8.17 -19.58
C TYR A 100 3.93 -7.24 -18.76
N PHE A 101 3.51 -7.66 -17.55
CA PHE A 101 2.80 -6.77 -16.62
C PHE A 101 3.70 -5.68 -16.01
N PHE A 102 5.01 -5.88 -16.01
CA PHE A 102 5.99 -5.00 -15.36
C PHE A 102 6.81 -4.19 -16.36
N GLN A 103 6.55 -4.37 -17.65
CA GLN A 103 7.15 -3.52 -18.69
C GLN A 103 6.43 -2.17 -18.71
N SER A 104 7.17 -1.09 -18.97
CA SER A 104 6.55 0.21 -19.18
C SER A 104 5.74 0.16 -20.48
N ILE A 105 4.43 0.18 -20.35
CA ILE A 105 3.51 0.28 -21.49
C ILE A 105 3.27 1.77 -21.71
N LYS A 106 3.63 2.28 -22.90
CA LYS A 106 3.10 3.55 -23.37
C LYS A 106 1.65 3.29 -23.76
N PHE A 107 0.76 3.49 -22.80
CA PHE A 107 -0.67 3.30 -23.00
C PHE A 107 -1.35 4.66 -23.02
N ASP A 108 -1.95 5.03 -24.14
CA ASP A 108 -2.74 6.24 -24.24
C ASP A 108 -4.16 5.96 -23.75
N PHE A 109 -4.44 6.37 -22.51
CA PHE A 109 -5.76 6.24 -21.88
C PHE A 109 -6.84 7.10 -22.54
N THR A 110 -6.48 7.99 -23.47
CA THR A 110 -7.42 8.87 -24.19
C THR A 110 -7.92 8.26 -25.51
N GLU A 111 -7.22 7.28 -26.07
CA GLU A 111 -7.52 6.74 -27.41
C GLU A 111 -8.57 5.63 -27.45
N HIS A 112 -8.84 4.93 -26.33
CA HIS A 112 -9.77 3.79 -26.33
C HIS A 112 -10.88 3.91 -25.26
N PRO A 113 -12.19 4.00 -25.63
CA PRO A 113 -13.28 4.08 -24.65
C PRO A 113 -13.33 2.88 -23.70
N SER A 114 -12.96 1.69 -24.20
CA SER A 114 -12.85 0.48 -23.40
C SER A 114 -11.66 0.50 -22.43
N SER A 115 -10.65 1.38 -22.55
CA SER A 115 -9.53 1.38 -21.60
C SER A 115 -9.85 1.98 -20.24
N LYS A 116 -11.09 2.43 -20.00
CA LYS A 116 -11.57 2.94 -18.71
C LYS A 116 -12.23 1.86 -17.85
N PHE A 117 -11.77 0.61 -17.94
CA PHE A 117 -12.32 -0.45 -17.11
C PHE A 117 -12.04 -0.22 -15.62
N ILE A 118 -10.89 0.38 -15.25
CA ILE A 118 -10.53 0.66 -13.87
C ILE A 118 -10.22 2.16 -13.72
N THR A 119 -10.95 2.83 -12.84
CA THR A 119 -10.69 4.23 -12.47
C THR A 119 -10.33 4.31 -10.99
N MET A 120 -9.16 4.89 -10.67
CA MET A 120 -8.76 5.23 -9.31
C MET A 120 -9.44 6.54 -8.91
N LEU A 121 -10.17 6.55 -7.79
CA LEU A 121 -10.76 7.80 -7.29
C LEU A 121 -9.71 8.67 -6.59
N PRO A 122 -9.82 10.01 -6.67
CA PRO A 122 -8.81 10.94 -6.16
C PRO A 122 -8.75 11.01 -4.63
N HIS A 123 -9.71 10.40 -3.93
CA HIS A 123 -9.80 10.42 -2.47
C HIS A 123 -9.88 9.00 -1.93
N ARG A 124 -9.25 8.81 -0.77
CA ARG A 124 -9.30 7.59 0.01
C ARG A 124 -10.57 7.55 0.84
N CYS A 125 -10.97 6.35 1.22
CA CYS A 125 -11.98 6.15 2.25
C CYS A 125 -11.43 6.61 3.62
N SER A 126 -12.32 6.84 4.58
CA SER A 126 -11.95 7.25 5.95
C SER A 126 -11.03 6.25 6.67
N ASP A 127 -11.01 4.99 6.23
CA ASP A 127 -10.11 3.95 6.74
C ASP A 127 -8.71 3.96 6.09
N GLY A 128 -8.48 4.85 5.12
CA GLY A 128 -7.25 5.01 4.34
C GLY A 128 -7.18 4.18 3.05
N SER A 129 -8.18 3.34 2.78
CA SER A 129 -8.23 2.51 1.58
C SER A 129 -8.45 3.32 0.30
N ILE A 130 -8.00 2.77 -0.82
CA ILE A 130 -8.16 3.38 -2.15
C ILE A 130 -9.44 2.81 -2.77
N THR A 131 -10.28 3.68 -3.34
CA THR A 131 -11.44 3.24 -4.12
C THR A 131 -11.05 3.05 -5.59
N LEU A 132 -11.27 1.84 -6.09
CA LEU A 132 -11.16 1.49 -7.50
C LEU A 132 -12.57 1.26 -8.04
N LEU A 133 -12.97 2.04 -9.03
CA LEU A 133 -14.18 1.78 -9.80
C LEU A 133 -13.85 0.83 -10.94
N TYR A 134 -14.60 -0.25 -11.03
CA TYR A 134 -14.50 -1.20 -12.12
C TYR A 134 -15.82 -1.22 -12.90
N GLU A 135 -15.78 -0.78 -14.16
CA GLU A 135 -16.94 -0.73 -15.05
C GLU A 135 -16.82 -1.85 -16.08
N MET A 136 -17.77 -2.79 -16.07
CA MET A 136 -17.91 -3.88 -17.06
C MET A 136 -19.10 -3.65 -17.97
#